data_AF-A0A3C0G647-F1
#
_entry.id   AF-A0A3C0G647-F1
#
_cell.length_a   1.000
_cell.length_b   1.000
_cell.length_c   1.000
_cell.angle_alpha   90.00
_cell.angle_beta   90.00
_cell.angle_gamma   90.00
#
_symmetry.space_group_name_H-M   'P 1'
#
loop_
_entity.id
_entity.type
_entity.pdbx_description
1 polymer ?
#
loop_
_entity_poly.entity_id
_entity_poly.type
_entity_poly.pdbx_seq_one_letter_code
_entity_poly.pdbx_strand_id
1 'polypeptide(L)' 'MLQITDIKSENVVTTKASGKLNQYDFEKIHPLIHSILEKGLKVRWYFEMNDFQGWHIEGLWKDFTKDVDHEKE' A
#
# COMPACT_ATOMS: atom_id res chain seq x y z
N MET A 1 -5.69 -10.88 -5.14
CA MET A 1 -4.59 -11.24 -4.23
C MET A 1 -3.43 -10.32 -4.48
N LEU A 2 -2.84 -9.79 -3.42
CA LEU A 2 -1.68 -8.91 -3.46
C LEU A 2 -0.50 -9.63 -2.86
N GLN A 3 0.60 -9.64 -3.58
CA GLN A 3 1.83 -10.22 -3.12
C GLN A 3 2.90 -9.14 -3.07
N ILE A 4 3.49 -8.96 -1.90
CA ILE A 4 4.68 -8.12 -1.75
C ILE A 4 5.85 -8.93 -2.29
N THR A 5 6.47 -8.45 -3.36
CA THR A 5 7.56 -9.14 -4.05
C THR A 5 8.90 -8.71 -3.50
N ASP A 6 9.05 -7.43 -3.15
CA ASP A 6 10.31 -6.88 -2.67
C ASP A 6 10.08 -5.58 -1.87
N ILE A 7 10.87 -5.37 -0.82
CA ILE A 7 10.91 -4.10 -0.09
C ILE A 7 12.35 -3.63 -0.12
N LYS A 8 12.70 -2.77 -1.08
CA LYS A 8 14.08 -2.27 -1.20
C LYS A 8 14.40 -1.24 -0.13
N SER A 9 15.69 -1.16 0.20
CA SER A 9 16.27 -0.25 1.20
C SER A 9 15.95 1.24 0.99
N GLU A 10 15.55 1.67 -0.23
CA GLU A 10 15.10 3.03 -0.50
C GLU A 10 13.62 3.29 -0.15
N ASN A 11 13.01 2.45 0.69
CA ASN A 11 11.58 2.49 1.02
C ASN A 11 10.69 2.26 -0.21
N VAL A 12 11.17 1.43 -1.13
CA VAL A 12 10.41 1.03 -2.32
C VAL A 12 9.67 -0.26 -2.00
N VAL A 13 8.35 -0.17 -1.85
CA VAL A 13 7.47 -1.32 -1.70
C VAL A 13 7.09 -1.79 -3.10
N THR A 14 7.43 -3.03 -3.45
CA THR A 14 7.10 -3.63 -4.75
C THR A 14 6.02 -4.67 -4.52
N THR A 15 4.85 -4.48 -5.11
CA THR A 15 3.72 -5.39 -4.97
C THR A 15 3.16 -5.79 -6.31
N LYS A 16 2.80 -7.06 -6.42
CA LYS A 16 2.13 -7.63 -7.56
C LYS A 16 0.68 -7.95 -7.21
N ALA A 17 -0.24 -7.33 -7.92
CA ALA A 17 -1.67 -7.56 -7.81
C ALA A 17 -2.13 -8.51 -8.93
N SER A 18 -2.88 -9.54 -8.55
CA SER A 18 -3.51 -10.47 -9.49
C SER A 18 -4.91 -10.87 -9.06
N GLY A 19 -5.83 -10.97 -10.03
CA GLY A 19 -7.25 -11.22 -9.80
C GLY A 19 -7.94 -10.06 -9.07
N LYS A 20 -8.80 -10.40 -8.09
CA LYS A 20 -9.50 -9.43 -7.27
C LYS A 20 -8.75 -9.16 -5.97
N LEU A 21 -8.51 -7.89 -5.64
CA LEU A 21 -7.91 -7.47 -4.38
C LEU A 21 -8.96 -7.32 -3.30
N ASN A 22 -8.64 -7.82 -2.11
CA ASN A 22 -9.53 -7.73 -0.95
C ASN A 22 -8.90 -6.89 0.16
N GLN A 23 -9.72 -6.49 1.13
CA GLN A 23 -9.28 -5.78 2.33
C GLN A 23 -8.05 -6.39 3.03
N TYR A 24 -8.00 -7.72 3.18
CA TYR A 24 -6.87 -8.42 3.81
C TYR A 24 -5.51 -8.19 3.11
N ASP A 25 -5.53 -7.94 1.81
CA ASP A 25 -4.33 -7.64 1.03
C ASP A 25 -3.78 -6.25 1.42
N PHE A 26 -4.67 -5.29 1.62
CA PHE A 26 -4.34 -3.92 2.02
C PHE A 26 -3.97 -3.80 3.50
N GLU A 27 -4.58 -4.60 4.39
CA GLU A 27 -4.21 -4.65 5.81
C GLU A 27 -2.74 -5.02 6.02
N LYS A 28 -2.12 -5.78 5.11
CA LYS A 28 -0.70 -6.11 5.16
C LYS A 28 0.20 -4.96 4.73
N ILE A 29 -0.26 -4.15 3.77
CA ILE A 29 0.49 -2.99 3.26
C ILE A 29 0.36 -1.79 4.19
N HIS A 30 -0.78 -1.63 4.85
CA HIS A 30 -1.07 -0.54 5.76
C HIS A 30 0.07 -0.28 6.78
N PRO A 31 0.50 -1.26 7.61
CA PRO A 31 1.59 -1.03 8.58
C PRO A 31 2.94 -0.80 7.91
N LEU A 32 3.19 -1.36 6.72
CA LEU A 32 4.45 -1.16 5.99
C LEU A 32 4.61 0.30 5.56
N ILE A 33 3.56 0.88 4.98
CA ILE A 33 3.62 2.28 4.55
C ILE A 33 3.59 3.20 5.77
N HIS A 34 2.75 2.91 6.77
CA HIS A 34 2.69 3.69 8.02
C HIS A 34 4.08 3.74 8.70
N SER A 35 4.77 2.60 8.84
CA SER A 35 6.14 2.54 9.39
C SER A 35 7.19 3.33 8.59
N ILE A 36 6.99 3.54 7.29
CA ILE A 36 7.89 4.34 6.44
C ILE A 36 7.60 5.83 6.61
N LEU A 37 6.32 6.20 6.65
CA LEU A 37 5.86 7.56 6.82
C LEU A 37 6.16 8.11 8.22
N GLU A 38 5.99 7.31 9.28
CA GLU A 38 6.37 7.66 10.64
C GLU A 38 7.87 7.99 10.76
N LYS A 39 8.72 7.40 9.90
CA LYS A 39 10.15 7.72 9.83
C LYS A 39 10.46 9.01 9.06
N GLY A 40 9.43 9.72 8.56
CA GLY A 40 9.57 10.90 7.72
C GLY A 40 10.15 10.60 6.33
N LEU A 41 10.14 9.33 5.91
CA LEU A 41 10.71 8.90 4.64
C LEU A 41 9.63 8.86 3.56
N LYS A 42 10.01 9.21 2.32
CA LYS A 42 9.11 9.11 1.17
C LYS A 42 8.94 7.65 0.78
N VAL A 43 7.74 7.11 0.95
CA VAL A 43 7.38 5.79 0.45
C VAL A 43 7.29 5.81 -1.07
N ARG A 44 7.91 4.83 -1.73
CA ARG A 44 7.75 4.61 -3.17
C ARG A 44 7.03 3.28 -3.36
N TRP A 45 5.82 3.31 -3.92
CA TRP A 45 5.05 2.09 -4.13
C TRP A 45 5.05 1.71 -5.61
N TYR A 46 5.71 0.62 -5.95
CA TYR A 46 5.64 -0.01 -7.26
C TYR A 46 4.53 -1.06 -7.25
N PHE A 47 3.49 -0.83 -8.05
CA PHE A 47 2.31 -1.67 -8.10
C PHE A 47 2.18 -2.30 -9.50
N GLU A 48 2.49 -3.59 -9.60
CA GLU A 48 2.38 -4.37 -10.82
C GLU A 48 0.99 -5.01 -10.91
N MET A 49 0.22 -4.66 -11.92
CA MET A 49 -1.09 -5.23 -12.19
C MET A 49 -0.96 -6.35 -13.23
N ASN A 50 -1.12 -7.60 -12.81
CA ASN A 50 -1.12 -8.74 -13.72
C ASN A 50 -2.43 -9.53 -13.55
N ASP A 51 -3.27 -9.57 -14.59
CA ASP A 51 -4.62 -10.16 -14.53
C ASP A 51 -5.51 -9.49 -13.45
N PHE A 52 -5.38 -8.18 -13.29
CA PHE A 52 -6.11 -7.43 -12.26
C PHE A 52 -7.57 -7.23 -12.68
N GLN A 53 -8.51 -7.76 -11.88
CA GLN A 53 -9.95 -7.69 -12.14
C GLN A 53 -10.67 -6.60 -11.35
N GLY A 54 -10.03 -6.00 -10.35
CA GLY A 54 -10.62 -4.97 -9.50
C GLY A 54 -10.25 -5.10 -8.03
N TRP A 55 -10.61 -4.10 -7.24
CA TRP A 55 -10.38 -4.08 -5.80
C TRP A 55 -11.71 -3.90 -5.05
N HIS A 56 -11.83 -4.56 -3.90
CA HIS A 56 -12.91 -4.36 -2.95
C HIS A 56 -12.30 -3.93 -1.61
N ILE A 57 -12.20 -2.61 -1.45
CA ILE A 57 -11.62 -1.91 -0.30
C ILE A 57 -12.48 -0.69 -0.04
N GLU A 58 -13.63 -0.91 0.58
CA GLU A 58 -14.46 0.17 1.10
C GLU A 58 -13.95 0.51 2.50
N GLY A 59 -13.51 1.76 2.72
CA GLY A 59 -13.08 2.25 4.03
C GLY A 59 -11.57 2.32 4.24
N LEU A 60 -10.84 1.20 4.17
CA LEU A 60 -9.40 1.17 4.51
C LEU A 60 -8.54 2.10 3.66
N TRP A 61 -8.79 2.15 2.35
CA TRP A 61 -8.01 3.01 1.46
C TRP A 61 -8.27 4.51 1.72
N LYS A 62 -9.49 4.83 2.15
CA LYS A 62 -9.92 6.20 2.43
C LYS A 62 -9.31 6.73 3.72
N ASP A 63 -9.18 5.87 4.73
CA ASP A 63 -8.50 6.16 5.99
C ASP A 63 -6.98 6.30 5.77
N PHE A 64 -6.40 5.34 5.05
CA PHE A 64 -4.98 5.35 4.67
C PHE A 64 -4.56 6.63 3.92
N THR A 65 -5.35 7.08 2.94
CA THR A 65 -5.03 8.30 2.18
C THR A 65 -5.21 9.57 3.04
N LYS A 66 -6.14 9.56 4.00
CA LYS A 66 -6.34 10.67 4.95
C LYS A 66 -5.19 10.81 5.94
N ASP A 67 -4.66 9.70 6.44
CA ASP A 67 -3.50 9.71 7.36
C ASP A 67 -2.21 10.17 6.68
N VAL A 68 -2.05 9.87 5.38
CA VAL A 68 -0.95 10.36 4.55
C VAL A 68 -1.02 11.89 4.36
N ASP A 69 -2.22 12.46 4.47
CA ASP A 69 -2.50 13.89 4.40
C ASP A 69 -2.49 14.57 5.79
N HIS A 70 -1.68 14.07 6.74
CA HIS A 70 -1.26 14.91 7.86
C HIS A 70 -0.25 15.96 7.37
N GLU A 71 -0.77 16.87 6.55
CA GLU A 71 -0.27 18.21 6.36
C GLU A 71 -0.31 18.88 7.74
N LYS A 72 0.90 19.01 8.30
CA LYS A 72 1.30 19.83 9.45
C LYS A 72 0.25 20.85 9.89
N GLU A 73 -0.18 20.74 11.15
CA GLU A 73 -0.51 21.91 11.97
C GLU A 73 0.62 22.14 12.98
#